data_AF-A0A8S3CV47-F1
#
_entry.id   AF-A0A8S3CV47-F1
#
_cell.length_a   1.000
_cell.length_b   1.000
_cell.length_c   1.000
_cell.angle_alpha   90.00
_cell.angle_beta   90.00
_cell.angle_gamma   90.00
#
_symmetry.space_group_name_H-M   'P 1'
#
loop_
_entity.id
_entity.type
_entity.pdbx_description
1 polymer ?
#
loop_
_entity_poly.entity_id
_entity_poly.type
_entity_poly.pdbx_seq_one_letter_code
_entity_poly.pdbx_strand_id
1 'polypeptide(L)' 'AIIAIITNPVNSTVPIASAIMKAYNVYDEKKIIGVTTLDGLRAATFVAEAKVCL' A
#
# COMPACT_ATOMS: atom_id res chain seq x y z
N ALA A 1 -6.22 -3.94 -16.09
CA ALA A 1 -5.87 -4.59 -14.81
C ALA A 1 -5.48 -3.52 -13.80
N ILE A 2 -5.67 -3.80 -12.50
CA ILE A 2 -5.15 -2.99 -11.39
C ILE A 2 -4.05 -3.81 -10.72
N ILE A 3 -2.94 -3.17 -10.37
CA ILE A 3 -1.80 -3.80 -9.70
C ILE A 3 -1.83 -3.36 -8.24
N ALA A 4 -2.16 -4.29 -7.35
CA ALA A 4 -2.14 -4.09 -5.90
C ALA A 4 -0.87 -4.72 -5.31
N ILE A 5 0.01 -3.90 -4.75
CA ILE A 5 1.31 -4.33 -4.24
C ILE A 5 1.23 -4.50 -2.73
N ILE A 6 1.38 -5.75 -2.29
CA ILE A 6 1.40 -6.16 -0.87
C ILE A 6 2.83 -6.44 -0.40
N THR A 7 3.75 -6.71 -1.34
CA THR A 7 5.14 -7.05 -1.02
C THR A 7 5.83 -5.90 -0.30
N ASN A 8 6.31 -6.19 0.91
CA ASN A 8 7.08 -5.25 1.70
C ASN A 8 8.52 -5.12 1.20
N PRO A 9 9.14 -3.93 1.34
CA PRO A 9 8.55 -2.69 1.83
C PRO A 9 7.73 -1.99 0.73
N VAL A 10 6.43 -1.72 0.98
CA VAL A 10 5.51 -1.10 0.00
C VAL A 10 6.04 0.25 -0.51
N ASN A 11 6.71 1.00 0.36
CA ASN A 11 7.31 2.30 0.03
C ASN A 11 8.43 2.23 -1.03
N SER A 12 9.02 1.05 -1.26
CA SER A 12 10.04 0.85 -2.30
C SER A 12 9.52 0.03 -3.48
N THR A 13 8.67 -0.98 -3.23
CA THR A 13 8.15 -1.86 -4.27
C THR A 13 7.17 -1.14 -5.22
N VAL A 14 6.39 -0.17 -4.73
CA VAL A 14 5.50 0.64 -5.57
C VAL A 14 6.28 1.55 -6.54
N PRO A 15 7.31 2.32 -6.11
CA PRO A 15 8.18 3.04 -7.03
C PRO A 15 8.90 2.14 -8.03
N ILE A 16 9.40 0.97 -7.61
CA ILE A 16 10.07 0.01 -8.51
C ILE A 16 9.11 -0.45 -9.61
N ALA A 17 7.89 -0.90 -9.25
CA ALA A 17 6.90 -1.31 -10.23
C ALA A 17 6.51 -0.16 -11.18
N SER A 18 6.38 1.06 -10.64
CA SER A 18 6.10 2.27 -11.42
C SER A 18 7.21 2.57 -12.43
N ALA A 19 8.48 2.45 -12.04
CA ALA A 19 9.63 2.68 -12.92
C ALA A 19 9.67 1.65 -14.06
N ILE A 20 9.41 0.38 -13.75
CA ILE A 20 9.35 -0.69 -14.75
C ILE A 20 8.22 -0.41 -15.76
N MET A 21 7.00 -0.12 -15.28
CA MET A 21 5.87 0.16 -16.18
C MET A 21 6.10 1.41 -17.04
N LYS A 22 6.83 2.42 -16.53
CA LYS A 22 7.24 3.59 -17.32
C LYS A 22 8.23 3.20 -18.42
N ALA A 23 9.20 2.33 -18.12
CA ALA A 23 10.16 1.82 -19.12
C ALA A 23 9.47 1.05 -20.26
N TYR A 24 8.39 0.33 -19.96
CA TYR A 24 7.57 -0.37 -20.96
C TYR A 24 6.45 0.50 -21.57
N ASN A 25 6.37 1.80 -21.24
CA ASN A 25 5.38 2.75 -21.74
C ASN A 25 3.91 2.33 -21.50
N VAL A 26 3.64 1.58 -20.42
CA VAL A 26 2.32 1.09 -20.02
C VAL A 26 1.89 1.62 -18.64
N TYR A 27 2.61 2.63 -18.13
CA TYR A 27 2.36 3.21 -16.82
C TYR A 27 1.04 3.98 -16.78
N ASP A 28 0.22 3.66 -15.78
CA ASP A 28 -0.99 4.37 -15.43
C ASP A 28 -1.01 4.55 -13.91
N GLU A 29 -0.86 5.79 -13.46
CA GLU A 29 -0.80 6.16 -12.05
C GLU A 29 -2.06 5.75 -11.27
N LYS A 30 -3.22 5.67 -11.94
CA LYS A 30 -4.49 5.31 -11.31
C LYS A 30 -4.66 3.81 -11.14
N LYS A 31 -3.75 3.00 -11.71
CA LYS A 31 -3.83 1.53 -11.71
C LYS A 31 -2.78 0.84 -10.85
N ILE A 32 -1.86 1.57 -10.22
CA ILE A 32 -0.86 1.01 -9.30
C ILE A 32 -1.20 1.46 -7.89
N ILE A 33 -1.44 0.51 -6.99
CA ILE A 33 -1.88 0.76 -5.62
C ILE A 33 -0.95 0.02 -4.65
N GLY A 34 -0.37 0.74 -3.69
CA GLY A 34 0.30 0.14 -2.54
C GLY A 34 -0.73 -0.23 -1.47
N VAL A 35 -0.76 -1.49 -1.03
CA VAL A 35 -1.72 -1.94 0.00
C VAL A 35 -1.20 -1.59 1.38
N THR A 36 -1.81 -0.61 2.03
CA THR A 36 -1.50 -0.16 3.41
C THR A 36 -2.61 -0.49 4.41
N THR A 37 -3.64 -1.23 3.98
CA THR A 37 -4.84 -1.51 4.77
C THR A 37 -4.53 -2.20 6.12
N LEU A 38 -3.48 -3.04 6.16
CA LEU A 38 -3.04 -3.70 7.39
C LEU A 38 -2.60 -2.68 8.46
N ASP A 39 -1.94 -1.60 8.07
CA ASP A 39 -1.48 -0.57 9.01
C ASP A 39 -2.66 0.22 9.58
N GLY A 40 -3.68 0.50 8.75
CA GLY A 40 -4.93 1.11 9.20
C GLY A 40 -5.71 0.21 10.17
N LEU A 41 -5.78 -1.10 9.91
CA LEU A 41 -6.40 -2.07 10.81
C LEU A 41 -5.66 -2.13 12.16
N ARG A 42 -4.33 -2.19 12.14
CA ARG A 42 -3.51 -2.17 13.37
C ARG A 42 -3.74 -0.90 14.19
N ALA A 43 -3.76 0.27 13.54
CA ALA A 43 -4.05 1.54 14.21
C ALA A 43 -5.46 1.54 14.85
N ALA A 44 -6.46 1.03 14.13
CA ALA A 44 -7.82 0.92 14.66
C ALA A 44 -7.89 -0.01 15.88
N THR A 45 -7.19 -1.15 15.84
CA THR A 45 -7.09 -2.08 16.98
C THR A 45 -6.44 -1.40 18.19
N PHE A 46 -5.30 -0.73 18.01
CA PHE A 46 -4.62 -0.03 19.11
C PHE A 46 -5.46 1.09 19.72
N VAL A 47 -6.20 1.85 18.89
CA VAL A 47 -7.13 2.89 19.38
C VAL A 47 -8.28 2.27 20.17
N ALA A 48 -8.81 1.12 19.73
CA ALA A 48 -9.87 0.42 20.46
C ALA A 48 -9.38 -0.09 21.82
N GLU A 49 -8.21 -0.73 21.86
CA GLU A 49 -7.59 -1.21 23.10
C GLU A 49 -7.32 -0.07 24.10
N ALA A 50 -6.80 1.07 23.61
CA ALA A 50 -6.56 2.24 24.45
C ALA A 50 -7.86 2.85 25.02
N LYS A 51 -8.97 2.79 24.28
CA LYS A 51 -10.28 3.30 24.72
C LYS A 51 -10.99 2.40 25.74
N VAL A 52 -10.77 1.08 25.70
CA VAL A 52 -11.36 0.12 26.64
C VAL A 52 -10.77 0.25 28.05
N CYS A 53 -9.61 0.91 28.20
CA CYS A 53 -8.92 1.12 29.48
C CYS A 53 -9.32 2.43 30.22
N LEU A 54 -10.29 3.19 29.69
CA LEU A 54 -10.90 4.38 30.34
C LEU A 54 -12.29 4.04 30.86
#